data_AF-A0A1I2GWM2-F1
#
_entry.id   AF-A0A1I2GWM2-F1
#
_cell.length_a   1.000
_cell.length_b   1.000
_cell.length_c   1.000
_cell.angle_alpha   90.00
_cell.angle_beta   90.00
_cell.angle_gamma   90.00
#
_symmetry.space_group_name_H-M   'P 1'
#
loop_
_entity.id
_entity.type
_entity.pdbx_description
1 polymer ?
#
loop_
_entity_poly.entity_id
_entity_poly.type
_entity_poly.pdbx_seq_one_letter_code
_entity_poly.pdbx_strand_id
1 'polypeptide(L)'
;MHMTTHLFTLTRLRLLLISGCLSGLAACTPNAAVTPDEPAYLLTKVATTYYFEPANVYLPNPTITYQNTLFKQAGRSEDLFRYDDQKRLINRKAINPDRPDDTYSYNGEWEYAYTNNQLLKTYLNLSPRTPSIYPLNQQGYLASGTYDSDGRLLSQGRTIVDGNIVKEVLGGGQNGTTTTTYEYDLTKPSLPNPYVVEEGRPSRNLVTKLTRVEQSAFNMPAVMPDKSVIVYSYEFDAQGQVVKQIAYEEKTTSSKVNALERELRINTFSFTK
;
A
#
# COMPACT_ATOMS: atom_id res chain seq x y z
N MET A 1 -1.70 16.43 101.70
CA MET A 1 -3.04 16.91 102.10
C MET A 1 -3.24 18.27 101.43
N HIS A 2 -4.41 18.50 100.82
CA HIS A 2 -4.73 19.47 99.74
C HIS A 2 -4.39 18.96 98.33
N MET A 3 -5.38 18.42 97.61
CA MET A 3 -6.46 19.06 96.83
C MET A 3 -6.00 19.43 95.42
N THR A 4 -6.48 18.70 94.41
CA THR A 4 -7.29 19.29 93.33
C THR A 4 -7.83 18.20 92.42
N THR A 5 -9.15 18.24 92.23
CA THR A 5 -9.93 17.39 91.35
C THR A 5 -10.36 18.25 90.16
N HIS A 6 -10.13 17.80 88.92
CA HIS A 6 -10.85 18.32 87.76
C HIS A 6 -11.31 17.18 86.84
N LEU A 7 -12.63 17.03 86.78
CA LEU A 7 -13.39 16.41 85.69
C LEU A 7 -13.04 17.11 84.37
N PHE A 8 -12.97 16.36 83.25
CA PHE A 8 -13.65 16.78 82.01
C PHE A 8 -13.98 15.57 81.11
N THR A 9 -14.96 15.82 80.26
CA THR A 9 -15.93 14.96 79.58
C THR A 9 -15.45 14.23 78.32
N LEU A 10 -16.19 13.16 77.99
CA LEU A 10 -16.17 12.44 76.70
C LEU A 10 -16.32 13.36 75.48
N THR A 11 -15.60 13.03 74.40
CA THR A 11 -16.08 13.30 73.03
C THR A 11 -15.80 12.11 72.12
N ARG A 12 -16.87 11.48 71.64
CA ARG A 12 -16.87 10.45 70.60
C ARG A 12 -16.41 11.07 69.27
N LEU A 13 -15.30 10.59 68.71
CA LEU A 13 -14.89 10.95 67.36
C LEU A 13 -15.53 9.98 66.35
N ARG A 14 -16.48 10.50 65.56
CA ARG A 14 -17.03 9.82 64.37
C ARG A 14 -15.97 9.86 63.27
N LEU A 15 -15.51 8.70 62.81
CA LEU A 15 -14.66 8.58 61.63
C LEU A 15 -15.56 8.70 60.39
N LEU A 16 -15.41 9.81 59.67
CA LEU A 16 -16.11 10.10 58.42
C LEU A 16 -15.43 9.34 57.27
N LEU A 17 -16.21 8.65 56.44
CA LEU A 17 -15.77 8.15 55.13
C LEU A 17 -15.33 9.33 54.26
N ILE A 18 -14.10 9.30 53.76
CA ILE A 18 -13.70 10.07 52.58
C ILE A 18 -13.52 9.08 51.44
N SER A 19 -14.56 8.98 50.63
CA SER A 19 -14.53 8.39 49.29
C SER A 19 -13.68 9.29 48.40
N GLY A 20 -12.39 8.98 48.31
CA GLY A 20 -11.45 9.67 47.42
C GLY A 20 -11.60 9.15 45.99
N CYS A 21 -12.36 9.86 45.17
CA CYS A 21 -12.22 9.84 43.72
C CYS A 21 -10.76 10.18 43.34
N LEU A 22 -10.00 9.19 42.89
CA LEU A 22 -8.82 9.40 42.03
C LEU A 22 -9.16 8.93 40.61
N SER A 23 -10.10 9.64 40.01
CA SER A 23 -10.22 9.76 38.56
C SER A 23 -9.37 10.95 38.14
N GLY A 24 -8.26 10.73 37.43
CA GLY A 24 -7.55 11.84 36.81
C GLY A 24 -6.07 11.64 36.52
N LEU A 25 -5.70 10.62 35.73
CA LEU A 25 -4.58 10.70 34.79
C LEU A 25 -4.88 9.76 33.61
N ALA A 26 -5.96 10.03 32.87
CA ALA A 26 -5.99 9.63 31.47
C ALA A 26 -4.94 10.51 30.78
N ALA A 27 -3.74 9.97 30.60
CA ALA A 27 -2.72 10.61 29.80
C ALA A 27 -3.35 11.04 28.47
N CYS A 28 -3.13 12.29 28.07
CA CYS A 28 -3.41 12.73 26.70
C CYS A 28 -2.69 11.78 25.75
N THR A 29 -3.39 10.80 25.20
CA THR A 29 -2.88 10.02 24.08
C THR A 29 -3.20 10.82 22.82
N PRO A 30 -2.23 11.42 22.14
CA PRO A 30 -2.44 11.92 20.78
C PRO A 30 -2.65 10.73 19.84
N ASN A 31 -3.87 10.20 19.83
CA ASN A 31 -4.48 9.55 18.66
C ASN A 31 -5.34 10.64 18.00
N ALA A 32 -5.32 10.90 16.70
CA ALA A 32 -5.09 10.02 15.57
C ALA A 32 -4.71 10.83 14.32
N ALA A 33 -4.09 10.16 13.35
CA ALA A 33 -4.44 10.40 11.96
C ALA A 33 -5.33 9.20 11.58
N VAL A 34 -6.63 9.47 11.46
CA VAL A 34 -7.70 8.46 11.28
C VAL A 34 -7.42 7.66 10.01
N THR A 35 -7.70 6.36 10.04
CA THR A 35 -7.63 5.50 8.86
C THR A 35 -8.66 6.00 7.83
N PRO A 36 -8.29 6.25 6.57
CA PRO A 36 -9.23 6.41 5.47
C PRO A 36 -10.25 5.26 5.51
N ASP A 37 -11.56 5.53 5.35
CA ASP A 37 -12.67 4.56 5.55
C ASP A 37 -12.24 3.09 5.42
N GLU A 38 -12.52 2.33 6.48
CA GLU A 38 -12.09 0.94 6.60
C GLU A 38 -12.51 0.14 5.36
N PRO A 39 -11.56 -0.39 4.56
CA PRO A 39 -11.92 -1.36 3.55
C PRO A 39 -12.56 -2.55 4.28
N ALA A 40 -13.62 -3.12 3.68
CA ALA A 40 -14.30 -4.28 4.27
C ALA A 40 -13.37 -5.49 4.45
N TYR A 41 -12.23 -5.48 3.75
CA TYR A 41 -11.20 -6.51 3.80
C TYR A 41 -9.81 -5.88 3.64
N LEU A 42 -8.85 -6.40 4.38
CA LEU A 42 -7.44 -5.99 4.34
C LEU A 42 -6.63 -7.05 3.61
N LEU A 43 -5.79 -6.62 2.66
CA LEU A 43 -4.92 -7.49 1.89
C LEU A 43 -3.77 -7.98 2.77
N THR A 44 -3.69 -9.28 3.05
CA THR A 44 -2.66 -9.86 3.93
C THR A 44 -1.50 -10.49 3.17
N LYS A 45 -1.75 -10.92 1.93
CA LYS A 45 -0.74 -11.52 1.07
C LYS A 45 -1.00 -11.23 -0.41
N VAL A 46 0.06 -10.92 -1.14
CA VAL A 46 0.12 -10.95 -2.61
C VAL A 46 1.22 -11.94 -2.98
N ALA A 47 0.88 -13.00 -3.73
CA ALA A 47 1.89 -13.86 -4.34
C ALA A 47 1.88 -13.68 -5.85
N THR A 48 3.01 -13.26 -6.40
CA THR A 48 3.21 -12.97 -7.83
C THR A 48 4.11 -14.03 -8.45
N THR A 49 3.69 -14.56 -9.59
CA THR A 49 4.55 -15.33 -10.47
C THR A 49 4.76 -14.57 -11.77
N TYR A 50 6.03 -14.37 -12.14
CA TYR A 50 6.43 -13.69 -13.36
C TYR A 50 6.73 -14.71 -14.44
N TYR A 51 6.22 -14.46 -15.63
CA TYR A 51 6.54 -15.24 -16.81
C TYR A 51 6.92 -14.32 -17.98
N PHE A 52 7.92 -14.74 -18.74
CA PHE A 52 8.36 -14.06 -19.96
C PHE A 52 8.24 -15.00 -21.15
N GLU A 53 8.05 -14.43 -22.34
CA GLU A 53 8.17 -15.18 -23.58
C GLU A 53 9.59 -15.78 -23.66
N PRO A 54 9.75 -17.08 -23.95
CA PRO A 54 11.05 -17.74 -23.84
C PRO A 54 12.03 -17.24 -24.92
N ALA A 55 13.09 -16.54 -24.50
CA ALA A 55 14.26 -16.30 -25.34
C ALA A 55 15.37 -17.27 -24.96
N ASN A 56 15.48 -18.43 -25.63
CA ASN A 56 16.63 -19.35 -25.54
C ASN A 56 17.16 -19.71 -24.13
N VAL A 57 16.31 -19.74 -23.09
CA VAL A 57 16.76 -20.05 -21.71
C VAL A 57 16.62 -21.56 -21.44
N TYR A 58 17.72 -22.25 -21.18
CA TYR A 58 17.83 -23.70 -20.96
C TYR A 58 17.54 -24.18 -19.52
N LEU A 59 16.86 -23.40 -18.68
CA LEU A 59 16.52 -23.82 -17.30
C LEU A 59 15.19 -24.59 -17.26
N PRO A 60 15.00 -25.61 -16.43
CA PRO A 60 13.78 -26.44 -16.39
C PRO A 60 12.58 -25.75 -15.70
N ASN A 61 12.41 -24.43 -15.87
CA ASN A 61 11.32 -23.69 -15.24
C ASN A 61 9.98 -24.10 -15.87
N PRO A 62 8.89 -24.16 -15.06
CA PRO A 62 7.54 -24.41 -15.56
C PRO A 62 7.14 -23.47 -16.69
N THR A 63 6.32 -23.97 -17.60
CA THR A 63 5.75 -23.19 -18.71
C THR A 63 4.23 -23.19 -18.63
N ILE A 64 3.62 -22.15 -19.20
CA ILE A 64 2.18 -22.02 -19.37
C ILE A 64 1.86 -21.46 -20.75
N THR A 65 0.71 -21.82 -21.30
CA THR A 65 0.20 -21.22 -22.54
C THR A 65 -0.90 -20.22 -22.20
N TYR A 66 -0.77 -18.98 -22.67
CA TYR A 66 -1.78 -17.94 -22.53
C TYR A 66 -1.98 -17.24 -23.87
N GLN A 67 -3.23 -17.15 -24.33
CA GLN A 67 -3.58 -16.57 -25.65
C GLN A 67 -2.70 -17.12 -26.80
N ASN A 68 -2.54 -18.44 -26.86
CA ASN A 68 -1.71 -19.14 -27.85
C ASN A 68 -0.20 -18.82 -27.82
N THR A 69 0.28 -18.13 -26.79
CA THR A 69 1.70 -17.83 -26.58
C THR A 69 2.23 -18.67 -25.41
N LEU A 70 3.38 -19.32 -25.58
CA LEU A 70 4.06 -20.06 -24.53
C LEU A 70 4.88 -19.10 -23.68
N PHE A 71 4.68 -19.13 -22.37
CA PHE A 71 5.43 -18.36 -21.39
C PHE A 71 6.22 -19.28 -20.48
N LYS A 72 7.38 -18.80 -20.02
CA LYS A 72 8.24 -19.52 -19.09
C LYS A 72 8.35 -18.76 -17.78
N GLN A 73 8.21 -19.47 -16.67
CA GLN A 73 8.33 -18.88 -15.34
C GLN A 73 9.75 -18.32 -15.16
N ALA A 74 9.83 -17.06 -14.73
CA ALA A 74 11.06 -16.34 -14.51
C ALA A 74 11.40 -16.19 -13.02
N GLY A 75 10.38 -16.09 -12.18
CA GLY A 75 10.55 -16.00 -10.73
C GLY A 75 9.23 -15.83 -10.00
N ARG A 76 9.31 -15.89 -8.66
CA ARG A 76 8.19 -15.66 -7.76
C ARG A 76 8.55 -14.59 -6.73
N SER A 77 7.54 -13.86 -6.27
CA SER A 77 7.63 -12.98 -5.12
C SER A 77 6.38 -13.09 -4.26
N GLU A 78 6.53 -12.83 -2.98
CA GLU A 78 5.41 -12.69 -2.05
C GLU A 78 5.58 -11.41 -1.24
N ASP A 79 4.53 -10.60 -1.14
CA ASP A 79 4.44 -9.54 -0.14
C ASP A 79 3.42 -9.96 0.92
N LEU A 80 3.82 -9.88 2.19
CA LEU A 80 2.97 -10.12 3.36
C LEU A 80 2.72 -8.79 4.06
N PHE A 81 1.50 -8.58 4.53
CA PHE A 81 1.08 -7.35 5.19
C PHE A 81 0.44 -7.66 6.54
N ARG A 82 0.72 -6.81 7.53
CA ARG A 82 0.10 -6.87 8.85
C ARG A 82 -0.45 -5.51 9.24
N TYR A 83 -1.54 -5.54 10.00
CA TYR A 83 -2.28 -4.37 10.40
C TYR A 83 -2.43 -4.34 11.93
N ASP A 84 -2.60 -3.14 12.50
CA ASP A 84 -3.01 -2.97 13.89
C ASP A 84 -4.53 -3.02 14.06
N ASP A 85 -5.00 -2.88 15.30
CA ASP A 85 -6.43 -2.88 15.64
C ASP A 85 -7.22 -1.71 15.00
N GLN A 86 -6.51 -0.68 14.53
CA GLN A 86 -7.08 0.46 13.79
C GLN A 86 -7.01 0.22 12.27
N LYS A 87 -6.67 -1.00 11.84
CA LYS A 87 -6.54 -1.43 10.44
C LYS A 87 -5.49 -0.66 9.66
N ARG A 88 -4.49 -0.08 10.33
CA ARG A 88 -3.38 0.63 9.70
C ARG A 88 -2.25 -0.36 9.42
N LEU A 89 -1.57 -0.21 8.29
CA LEU A 89 -0.43 -1.05 7.94
C LEU A 89 0.69 -0.84 8.97
N ILE A 90 1.14 -1.89 9.62
CA ILE A 90 2.26 -1.84 10.60
C ILE A 90 3.51 -2.59 10.11
N ASN A 91 3.35 -3.50 9.15
CA ASN A 91 4.46 -4.25 8.60
C ASN A 91 4.18 -4.69 7.16
N ARG A 92 5.20 -4.62 6.32
CA ARG A 92 5.26 -5.24 5.00
C ARG A 92 6.53 -6.09 4.92
N LYS A 93 6.41 -7.31 4.44
CA LYS A 93 7.56 -8.20 4.22
C LYS A 93 7.55 -8.78 2.81
N ALA A 94 8.58 -8.50 2.04
CA ALA A 94 8.80 -9.06 0.71
C ALA A 94 9.72 -10.29 0.76
N ILE A 95 9.24 -11.41 0.25
CA ILE A 95 9.91 -12.72 0.24
C ILE A 95 10.08 -13.18 -1.21
N ASN A 96 11.22 -13.79 -1.52
CA ASN A 96 11.38 -14.60 -2.73
C ASN A 96 11.24 -16.08 -2.38
N PRO A 97 10.12 -16.75 -2.72
CA PRO A 97 9.92 -18.17 -2.41
C PRO A 97 10.93 -19.10 -3.08
N ASP A 98 11.58 -18.67 -4.16
CA ASP A 98 12.64 -19.44 -4.84
C ASP A 98 13.98 -19.33 -4.09
N ARG A 99 14.12 -18.36 -3.18
CA ARG A 99 15.32 -18.10 -2.38
C ARG A 99 14.93 -17.59 -0.98
N PRO A 100 14.32 -18.44 -0.13
CA PRO A 100 13.79 -17.99 1.16
C PRO A 100 14.87 -17.46 2.12
N ASP A 101 16.11 -17.90 1.96
CA ASP A 101 17.25 -17.47 2.78
C ASP A 101 17.94 -16.18 2.25
N ASP A 102 17.49 -15.64 1.12
CA ASP A 102 18.07 -14.44 0.53
C ASP A 102 17.64 -13.19 1.31
N THR A 103 18.53 -12.74 2.21
CA THR A 103 18.34 -11.55 3.02
C THR A 103 18.51 -10.24 2.22
N TYR A 104 18.98 -10.32 0.97
CA TYR A 104 19.20 -9.17 0.07
C TYR A 104 18.03 -8.93 -0.90
N SER A 105 16.88 -9.58 -0.67
CA SER A 105 15.61 -9.25 -1.31
C SER A 105 15.43 -7.73 -1.43
N TYR A 106 15.36 -7.23 -2.68
CA TYR A 106 15.38 -5.81 -3.04
C TYR A 106 14.26 -4.98 -2.40
N ASN A 107 13.21 -5.64 -1.89
CA ASN A 107 12.06 -5.01 -1.25
C ASN A 107 11.99 -5.21 0.27
N GLY A 108 12.78 -6.15 0.82
CA GLY A 108 12.98 -6.43 2.25
C GLY A 108 11.76 -6.36 3.16
N GLU A 109 11.98 -5.96 4.41
CA GLU A 109 10.95 -5.80 5.43
C GLU A 109 10.88 -4.34 5.91
N TRP A 110 9.66 -3.82 5.95
CA TRP A 110 9.34 -2.46 6.36
C TRP A 110 8.43 -2.48 7.59
N GLU A 111 8.76 -1.67 8.59
CA GLU A 111 7.92 -1.40 9.76
C GLU A 111 7.34 0.01 9.66
N TYR A 112 6.09 0.14 10.10
CA TYR A 112 5.31 1.36 10.05
C TYR A 112 4.78 1.64 11.46
N ALA A 113 5.09 2.82 11.99
CA ALA A 113 4.62 3.27 13.29
C ALA A 113 3.94 4.63 13.15
N TYR A 114 2.92 4.88 13.99
CA TYR A 114 2.11 6.08 13.93
C TYR A 114 2.12 6.80 15.28
N THR A 115 2.50 8.07 15.28
CA THR A 115 2.51 8.90 16.49
C THR A 115 2.39 10.37 16.13
N ASN A 116 1.67 11.18 16.92
CA ASN A 116 1.63 12.65 16.76
C ASN A 116 1.35 13.15 15.34
N ASN A 117 0.41 12.53 14.61
CA ASN A 117 0.15 12.81 13.18
C ASN A 117 1.40 12.66 12.30
N GLN A 118 2.20 11.64 12.58
CA GLN A 118 3.35 11.25 11.78
C GLN A 118 3.31 9.75 11.52
N LEU A 119 3.71 9.37 10.32
CA LEU A 119 4.08 8.01 9.95
C LEU A 119 5.61 7.90 10.01
N LEU A 120 6.10 6.89 10.72
CA LEU A 120 7.50 6.50 10.76
C LEU A 120 7.64 5.22 9.95
N LYS A 121 8.44 5.25 8.87
CA LYS A 121 8.75 4.07 8.04
C LYS A 121 10.20 3.65 8.29
N THR A 122 10.40 2.41 8.72
CA THR A 122 11.74 1.87 9.02
C THR A 122 12.03 0.67 8.11
N TYR A 123 13.11 0.73 7.34
CA TYR A 123 13.57 -0.42 6.57
C TYR A 123 14.45 -1.32 7.44
N LEU A 124 14.00 -2.55 7.73
CA LEU A 124 14.59 -3.41 8.74
C LEU A 124 15.84 -4.17 8.26
N ASN A 125 16.03 -4.25 6.94
CA ASN A 125 17.15 -4.96 6.31
C ASN A 125 18.44 -4.11 6.22
N LEU A 126 18.40 -2.82 6.58
CA LEU A 126 19.59 -1.97 6.68
C LEU A 126 19.98 -1.72 8.13
N SER A 127 21.28 -1.51 8.33
CA SER A 127 21.85 -1.00 9.56
C SER A 127 22.65 0.27 9.24
N PRO A 128 22.43 1.39 9.95
CA PRO A 128 21.49 1.56 11.06
C PRO A 128 20.02 1.61 10.62
N ARG A 129 19.12 1.21 11.53
CA ARG A 129 17.67 1.30 11.34
C ARG A 129 17.17 2.67 11.76
N THR A 130 17.26 3.64 10.85
CA THR A 130 16.74 4.99 11.09
C THR A 130 15.39 5.15 10.40
N PRO A 131 14.32 5.53 11.11
CA PRO A 131 13.01 5.74 10.49
C PRO A 131 13.00 7.02 9.64
N SER A 132 12.37 6.94 8.48
CA SER A 132 11.91 8.11 7.73
C SER A 132 10.60 8.61 8.34
N ILE A 133 10.50 9.92 8.59
CA ILE A 133 9.34 10.54 9.25
C ILE A 133 8.53 11.32 8.21
N TYR A 134 7.23 11.02 8.16
CA TYR A 134 6.28 11.61 7.23
C TYR A 134 5.14 12.28 8.01
N PRO A 135 5.00 13.61 7.96
CA PRO A 135 3.87 14.31 8.56
C PRO A 135 2.56 13.90 7.88
N LEU A 136 1.51 13.70 8.67
CA LEU A 136 0.17 13.36 8.23
C LEU A 136 -0.80 14.51 8.50
N ASN A 137 -1.80 14.65 7.62
CA ASN A 137 -2.93 15.54 7.83
C ASN A 137 -3.97 14.89 8.76
N GLN A 138 -5.05 15.62 9.07
CA GLN A 138 -6.11 15.13 9.96
C GLN A 138 -6.85 13.88 9.42
N GLN A 139 -6.77 13.62 8.11
CA GLN A 139 -7.40 12.47 7.45
C GLN A 139 -6.50 11.23 7.40
N GLY A 140 -5.28 11.27 7.94
CA GLY A 140 -4.37 10.10 7.87
C GLY A 140 -3.43 10.06 6.67
N TYR A 141 -3.50 11.03 5.75
CA TYR A 141 -2.65 11.05 4.55
C TYR A 141 -1.45 11.97 4.69
N LEU A 142 -0.47 11.85 3.80
CA LEU A 142 0.71 12.72 3.76
C LEU A 142 0.31 14.21 3.72
N ALA A 143 0.83 15.00 4.66
CA ALA A 143 0.50 16.43 4.77
C ALA A 143 1.01 17.27 3.58
N SER A 144 1.94 16.72 2.78
CA SER A 144 2.43 17.36 1.56
C SER A 144 1.46 17.25 0.37
N GLY A 145 0.42 16.42 0.49
CA GLY A 145 -0.58 16.23 -0.56
C GLY A 145 -1.76 17.20 -0.44
N THR A 146 -2.40 17.47 -1.58
CA THR A 146 -3.73 18.08 -1.64
C THR A 146 -4.73 16.99 -2.00
N TYR A 147 -5.87 16.91 -1.33
CA TYR A 147 -6.83 15.82 -1.50
C TYR A 147 -8.21 16.35 -1.89
N ASP A 148 -8.98 15.56 -2.64
CA ASP A 148 -10.41 15.82 -2.84
C ASP A 148 -11.21 15.49 -1.56
N SER A 149 -12.52 15.75 -1.60
CA SER A 149 -13.42 15.47 -0.46
C SER A 149 -13.47 13.99 -0.08
N ASP A 150 -13.15 13.09 -1.01
CA ASP A 150 -13.11 11.65 -0.80
C ASP A 150 -11.72 11.18 -0.33
N GLY A 151 -10.73 12.06 -0.23
CA GLY A 151 -9.37 11.76 0.19
C GLY A 151 -8.46 11.20 -0.91
N ARG A 152 -8.75 11.44 -2.19
CA ARG A 152 -7.84 11.10 -3.29
C ARG A 152 -6.85 12.23 -3.54
N LEU A 153 -5.59 11.87 -3.74
CA LEU A 153 -4.53 12.85 -3.99
C LEU A 153 -4.70 13.55 -5.34
N LEU A 154 -4.91 14.86 -5.26
CA LEU A 154 -4.91 15.82 -6.34
C LEU A 154 -3.46 16.24 -6.64
N SER A 155 -2.72 15.39 -7.36
CA SER A 155 -1.40 15.77 -7.86
C SER A 155 -1.49 16.45 -9.23
N GLN A 156 -0.51 17.31 -9.54
CA GLN A 156 -0.35 17.82 -10.89
C GLN A 156 -0.20 16.64 -11.87
N GLY A 157 -0.92 16.70 -12.99
CA GLY A 157 -0.91 15.64 -14.01
C GLY A 157 -1.94 14.52 -13.82
N ARG A 158 -2.70 14.49 -12.71
CA ARG A 158 -3.81 13.55 -12.52
C ARG A 158 -5.11 14.08 -13.12
N THR A 159 -5.88 13.21 -13.78
CA THR A 159 -7.27 13.46 -14.16
C THR A 159 -8.15 12.43 -13.46
N ILE A 160 -9.11 12.91 -12.68
CA ILE A 160 -10.05 12.08 -11.91
C ILE A 160 -11.44 12.27 -12.50
N VAL A 161 -12.13 11.17 -12.80
CA VAL A 161 -13.52 11.15 -13.30
C VAL A 161 -14.28 10.09 -12.50
N ASP A 162 -15.41 10.48 -11.91
CA ASP A 162 -16.30 9.60 -11.13
C ASP A 162 -15.58 8.78 -10.04
N GLY A 163 -14.59 9.39 -9.39
CA GLY A 163 -13.79 8.75 -8.34
C GLY A 163 -12.71 7.79 -8.85
N ASN A 164 -12.40 7.81 -10.15
CA ASN A 164 -11.33 7.01 -10.77
C ASN A 164 -10.25 7.90 -11.37
N ILE A 165 -8.98 7.56 -11.16
CA ILE A 165 -7.85 8.22 -11.81
C ILE A 165 -7.76 7.69 -13.24
N VAL A 166 -8.28 8.43 -14.23
CA VAL A 166 -8.33 7.97 -15.63
C VAL A 166 -7.05 8.27 -16.40
N LYS A 167 -6.25 9.24 -15.92
CA LYS A 167 -4.99 9.63 -16.53
C LYS A 167 -4.00 10.17 -15.49
N GLU A 168 -2.73 9.85 -15.68
CA GLU A 168 -1.60 10.41 -14.96
C GLU A 168 -0.52 10.85 -15.94
N VAL A 169 0.04 12.04 -15.73
CA VAL A 169 1.16 12.57 -16.49
C VAL A 169 2.27 12.89 -15.49
N LEU A 170 3.36 12.13 -15.56
CA LEU A 170 4.52 12.26 -14.71
C LEU A 170 5.73 12.76 -15.52
N GLY A 171 6.61 13.53 -14.87
CA GLY A 171 7.80 14.10 -15.51
C GLY A 171 7.55 15.50 -16.10
N GLY A 172 8.34 15.84 -17.12
CA GLY A 172 8.41 17.17 -17.73
C GLY A 172 9.84 17.70 -17.81
N GLY A 173 10.05 18.71 -18.66
CA GLY A 173 11.39 19.28 -18.88
C GLY A 173 12.32 18.34 -19.65
N GLN A 174 13.61 18.30 -19.28
CA GLN A 174 14.66 17.55 -20.00
C GLN A 174 14.57 16.02 -19.85
N ASN A 175 13.75 15.50 -18.93
CA ASN A 175 13.66 14.07 -18.63
C ASN A 175 12.56 13.34 -19.41
N GLY A 176 11.78 14.06 -20.22
CA GLY A 176 10.64 13.50 -20.93
C GLY A 176 9.38 13.42 -20.08
N THR A 177 8.33 12.86 -20.65
CA THR A 177 7.01 12.75 -20.02
C THR A 177 6.52 11.31 -20.09
N THR A 178 5.98 10.80 -19.00
CA THR A 178 5.28 9.51 -18.96
C THR A 178 3.78 9.78 -18.80
N THR A 179 2.98 9.39 -19.79
CA THR A 179 1.52 9.43 -19.70
C THR A 179 1.00 8.02 -19.46
N THR A 180 0.22 7.84 -18.41
CA THR A 180 -0.51 6.61 -18.12
C THR A 180 -2.01 6.86 -18.21
N THR A 181 -2.74 6.03 -18.94
CA THR A 181 -4.20 6.06 -19.02
C THR A 181 -4.79 4.75 -18.54
N TYR A 182 -5.92 4.83 -17.85
CA TYR A 182 -6.56 3.70 -17.19
C TYR A 182 -7.99 3.50 -17.70
N GLU A 183 -8.37 2.25 -17.89
CA GLU A 183 -9.75 1.82 -18.13
C GLU A 183 -10.19 0.93 -16.96
N TYR A 184 -11.50 0.94 -16.66
CA TYR A 184 -12.04 0.39 -15.42
C TYR A 184 -13.29 -0.47 -15.66
N ASP A 185 -13.49 -1.46 -14.80
CA ASP A 185 -14.80 -2.09 -14.58
C ASP A 185 -15.55 -1.31 -13.50
N LEU A 186 -16.51 -0.49 -13.93
CA LEU A 186 -17.28 0.39 -13.05
C LEU A 186 -18.21 -0.37 -12.09
N THR A 187 -18.42 -1.68 -12.30
CA THR A 187 -19.29 -2.52 -11.47
C THR A 187 -18.54 -3.19 -10.32
N LYS A 188 -17.20 -3.16 -10.33
CA LYS A 188 -16.35 -3.81 -9.33
C LYS A 188 -15.55 -2.78 -8.54
N PRO A 189 -15.46 -2.92 -7.20
CA PRO A 189 -14.58 -2.06 -6.40
C PRO A 189 -13.12 -2.34 -6.72
N SER A 190 -12.25 -1.35 -6.50
CA SER A 190 -10.82 -1.52 -6.63
C SER A 190 -10.23 -2.51 -5.61
N LEU A 191 -9.07 -3.07 -5.97
CA LEU A 191 -8.25 -3.84 -5.05
C LEU A 191 -7.64 -2.91 -3.98
N PRO A 192 -7.67 -3.28 -2.68
CA PRO A 192 -6.89 -2.60 -1.67
C PRO A 192 -5.41 -2.55 -2.06
N ASN A 193 -4.78 -1.38 -1.92
CA ASN A 193 -3.38 -1.18 -2.26
C ASN A 193 -2.58 -0.76 -1.01
N PRO A 194 -1.99 -1.71 -0.27
CA PRO A 194 -1.23 -1.41 0.94
C PRO A 194 0.09 -0.67 0.67
N TYR A 195 0.56 -0.60 -0.58
CA TYR A 195 1.86 -0.02 -0.91
C TYR A 195 1.88 1.52 -0.81
N VAL A 196 0.72 2.17 -0.90
CA VAL A 196 0.59 3.65 -0.99
C VAL A 196 -0.60 4.19 -0.18
N VAL A 197 -0.97 3.52 0.93
CA VAL A 197 -2.15 3.90 1.73
C VAL A 197 -2.08 5.31 2.30
N GLU A 198 -0.87 5.81 2.55
CA GLU A 198 -0.60 7.17 3.01
C GLU A 198 -0.77 8.23 1.91
N GLU A 199 -0.76 7.83 0.64
CA GLU A 199 -0.83 8.74 -0.50
C GLU A 199 -2.26 9.14 -0.87
N GLY A 200 -3.27 8.66 -0.16
CA GLY A 200 -4.68 8.92 -0.50
C GLY A 200 -5.43 7.66 -0.89
N ARG A 201 -6.72 7.82 -1.17
CA ARG A 201 -7.52 6.72 -1.70
C ARG A 201 -7.13 6.37 -3.13
N PRO A 202 -7.10 5.07 -3.49
CA PRO A 202 -6.96 4.67 -4.88
C PRO A 202 -8.22 5.02 -5.69
N SER A 203 -8.17 4.75 -7.00
CA SER A 203 -9.37 4.73 -7.83
C SER A 203 -10.47 3.86 -7.21
N ARG A 204 -11.73 4.26 -7.37
CA ARG A 204 -12.90 3.57 -6.81
C ARG A 204 -13.09 2.17 -7.40
N ASN A 205 -12.78 2.02 -8.67
CA ASN A 205 -13.10 0.84 -9.46
C ASN A 205 -11.88 0.02 -9.85
N LEU A 206 -12.12 -1.22 -10.24
CA LEU A 206 -11.08 -2.16 -10.64
C LEU A 206 -10.54 -1.80 -12.03
N VAL A 207 -9.22 -1.60 -12.14
CA VAL A 207 -8.56 -1.31 -13.42
C VAL A 207 -8.61 -2.55 -14.32
N THR A 208 -9.10 -2.43 -15.55
CA THR A 208 -9.10 -3.52 -16.54
C THR A 208 -8.00 -3.35 -17.58
N LYS A 209 -7.53 -2.12 -17.80
CA LYS A 209 -6.43 -1.86 -18.72
C LYS A 209 -5.65 -0.61 -18.32
N LEU A 210 -4.34 -0.68 -18.56
CA LEU A 210 -3.39 0.41 -18.37
C LEU A 210 -2.62 0.58 -19.67
N THR A 211 -2.51 1.81 -20.18
CA THR A 211 -1.61 2.14 -21.29
C THR A 211 -0.62 3.19 -20.81
N ARG A 212 0.67 2.88 -20.89
CA ARG A 212 1.77 3.79 -20.60
C ARG A 212 2.44 4.20 -21.90
N VAL A 213 2.71 5.48 -22.04
CA VAL A 213 3.48 6.06 -23.16
C VAL A 213 4.54 6.97 -22.57
N GLU A 214 5.80 6.70 -22.92
CA GLU A 214 6.97 7.48 -22.57
C GLU A 214 7.36 8.33 -23.77
N GLN A 215 7.55 9.63 -23.55
CA GLN A 215 7.92 10.59 -24.58
C GLN A 215 9.23 11.24 -24.18
N SER A 216 10.24 11.17 -25.05
CA SER A 216 11.53 11.79 -24.77
C SER A 216 11.44 13.32 -24.87
N ALA A 217 12.20 14.03 -24.03
CA ALA A 217 12.21 15.50 -24.02
C ALA A 217 12.70 16.14 -25.33
N PHE A 218 13.50 15.41 -26.09
CA PHE A 218 14.19 15.90 -27.28
C PHE A 218 13.73 15.22 -28.57
N ASN A 219 12.57 14.55 -28.55
CA ASN A 219 12.07 13.74 -29.66
C ASN A 219 13.09 12.73 -30.20
N MET A 220 14.03 12.29 -29.36
CA MET A 220 14.96 11.23 -29.72
C MET A 220 14.19 9.91 -29.87
N PRO A 221 14.53 9.10 -30.90
CA PRO A 221 13.97 7.76 -31.03
C PRO A 221 14.21 6.94 -29.77
N ALA A 222 13.16 6.27 -29.30
CA ALA A 222 13.27 5.41 -28.13
C ALA A 222 14.19 4.21 -28.42
N VAL A 223 15.17 3.97 -27.55
CA VAL A 223 16.06 2.80 -27.62
C VAL A 223 15.48 1.61 -26.83
N MET A 224 14.64 1.91 -25.83
CA MET A 224 13.89 0.97 -25.00
C MET A 224 12.38 1.09 -25.32
N PRO A 225 11.54 0.13 -24.89
CA PRO A 225 10.09 0.25 -25.08
C PRO A 225 9.55 1.56 -24.51
N ASP A 226 8.91 2.36 -25.35
CA ASP A 226 8.31 3.66 -25.02
C ASP A 226 6.78 3.58 -24.94
N LYS A 227 6.21 2.41 -25.18
CA LYS A 227 4.80 2.13 -24.93
C LYS A 227 4.65 0.77 -24.29
N SER A 228 3.86 0.71 -23.23
CA SER A 228 3.37 -0.55 -22.68
C SER A 228 1.86 -0.55 -22.52
N VAL A 229 1.23 -1.69 -22.81
CA VAL A 229 -0.20 -1.92 -22.61
C VAL A 229 -0.34 -3.13 -21.71
N ILE A 230 -1.02 -2.96 -20.58
CA ILE A 230 -1.31 -4.04 -19.64
C ILE A 230 -2.83 -4.25 -19.65
N VAL A 231 -3.26 -5.47 -19.93
CA VAL A 231 -4.65 -5.90 -19.81
C VAL A 231 -4.77 -6.80 -18.59
N TYR A 232 -5.74 -6.50 -17.74
CA TYR A 232 -6.01 -7.24 -16.52
C TYR A 232 -7.26 -8.11 -16.66
N SER A 233 -7.16 -9.35 -16.21
CA SER A 233 -8.33 -10.20 -15.96
C SER A 233 -8.32 -10.70 -14.51
N TYR A 234 -9.51 -10.99 -13.99
CA TYR A 234 -9.72 -11.21 -12.56
C TYR A 234 -10.59 -12.44 -12.31
N GLU A 235 -10.27 -13.18 -11.25
CA GLU A 235 -11.15 -14.21 -10.68
C GLU A 235 -11.59 -13.78 -9.29
N PHE A 236 -12.85 -14.05 -8.96
CA PHE A 236 -13.49 -13.62 -7.72
C PHE A 236 -13.92 -14.82 -6.87
N ASP A 237 -13.89 -14.67 -5.55
CA ASP A 237 -14.51 -15.63 -4.64
C ASP A 237 -16.05 -15.45 -4.55
N ALA A 238 -16.69 -16.27 -3.72
CA ALA A 238 -18.12 -16.22 -3.48
C ALA A 238 -18.59 -14.92 -2.80
N GLN A 239 -17.68 -14.17 -2.17
CA GLN A 239 -17.95 -12.87 -1.54
C GLN A 239 -17.69 -11.70 -2.51
N GLY A 240 -17.26 -11.98 -3.74
CA GLY A 240 -16.94 -10.98 -4.75
C GLY A 240 -15.58 -10.31 -4.57
N GLN A 241 -14.69 -10.89 -3.75
CA GLN A 241 -13.31 -10.41 -3.61
C GLN A 241 -12.43 -11.01 -4.71
N VAL A 242 -11.49 -10.22 -5.19
CA VAL A 242 -10.53 -10.67 -6.21
C VAL A 242 -9.51 -11.62 -5.58
N VAL A 243 -9.55 -12.91 -5.94
CA VAL A 243 -8.59 -13.91 -5.45
C VAL A 243 -7.39 -14.09 -6.38
N LYS A 244 -7.55 -13.72 -7.65
CA LYS A 244 -6.50 -13.79 -8.66
C LYS A 244 -6.63 -12.67 -9.68
N GLN A 245 -5.48 -12.14 -10.10
CA GLN A 245 -5.36 -11.19 -11.19
C GLN A 245 -4.30 -11.72 -12.17
N ILE A 246 -4.63 -11.70 -13.45
CA ILE A 246 -3.69 -11.95 -14.53
C ILE A 246 -3.44 -10.61 -15.22
N ALA A 247 -2.20 -10.14 -15.22
CA ALA A 247 -1.77 -8.97 -15.95
C ALA A 247 -0.93 -9.40 -17.15
N TYR A 248 -1.47 -9.24 -18.35
CA TYR A 248 -0.78 -9.49 -19.60
C TYR A 248 -0.27 -8.16 -20.15
N GLU A 249 1.05 -8.04 -20.29
CA GLU A 249 1.72 -6.83 -20.71
C GLU A 249 2.40 -7.00 -22.06
N GLU A 250 2.15 -6.05 -22.96
CA GLU A 250 2.83 -5.90 -24.24
C GLU A 250 3.63 -4.61 -24.22
N LYS A 251 4.93 -4.70 -24.49
CA LYS A 251 5.83 -3.54 -24.59
C LYS A 251 6.33 -3.41 -26.03
N THR A 252 6.26 -2.20 -26.57
CA THR A 252 6.68 -1.88 -27.93
C THR A 252 7.59 -0.67 -27.93
N THR A 253 8.53 -0.65 -28.88
CA THR A 253 9.41 0.49 -29.13
C THR A 253 8.99 1.19 -30.41
N SER A 254 8.62 2.47 -30.39
CA SER A 254 8.17 3.20 -31.59
C SER A 254 9.22 3.23 -32.71
N SER A 255 10.51 3.18 -32.38
CA SER A 255 11.61 3.10 -33.36
C SER A 255 11.78 1.70 -33.97
N LYS A 256 11.17 0.66 -33.38
CA LYS A 256 11.22 -0.74 -33.79
C LYS A 256 9.86 -1.39 -33.56
N VAL A 257 8.88 -1.07 -34.41
CA VAL A 257 7.48 -1.52 -34.25
C VAL A 257 7.33 -3.05 -34.18
N ASN A 258 8.31 -3.80 -34.71
CA ASN A 258 8.33 -5.27 -34.66
C ASN A 258 8.98 -5.84 -33.38
N ALA A 259 9.62 -5.02 -32.54
CA ALA A 259 10.15 -5.43 -31.25
C ALA A 259 9.01 -5.40 -30.22
N LEU A 260 8.30 -6.53 -30.12
CA LEU A 260 7.25 -6.75 -29.15
C LEU A 260 7.78 -7.65 -28.04
N GLU A 261 7.79 -7.13 -26.81
CA GLU A 261 8.09 -7.92 -25.62
C GLU A 261 6.79 -8.22 -24.89
N ARG A 262 6.62 -9.48 -24.48
CA ARG A 262 5.44 -9.94 -23.74
C ARG A 262 5.83 -10.43 -22.35
N GLU A 263 5.08 -9.99 -21.37
CA GLU A 263 5.19 -10.40 -19.99
C GLU A 263 3.83 -10.81 -19.46
N LEU A 264 3.80 -11.86 -18.65
CA LEU A 264 2.62 -12.31 -17.96
C LEU A 264 2.90 -12.34 -16.46
N ARG A 265 2.11 -11.61 -15.69
CA ARG A 265 2.15 -11.65 -14.22
C ARG A 265 0.86 -12.27 -13.70
N ILE A 266 0.98 -13.28 -12.87
CA ILE A 266 -0.15 -13.89 -12.17
C ILE A 266 -0.03 -13.57 -10.70
N ASN A 267 -0.96 -12.77 -10.19
CA ASN A 267 -1.09 -12.41 -8.78
C ASN A 267 -2.19 -13.24 -8.15
N THR A 268 -1.93 -13.76 -6.96
CA THR A 268 -2.95 -14.34 -6.07
C THR A 268 -3.00 -13.57 -4.77
N PHE A 269 -4.20 -13.40 -4.23
CA PHE A 269 -4.46 -12.51 -3.10
C PHE A 269 -5.05 -13.27 -1.93
N SER A 270 -4.73 -12.83 -0.71
CA SER A 270 -5.37 -13.31 0.50
C SER A 270 -5.79 -12.14 1.38
N PHE A 271 -6.93 -12.24 2.04
CA PHE A 271 -7.53 -11.15 2.80
C PHE A 271 -7.88 -11.57 4.23
N THR A 272 -7.95 -10.58 5.11
CA THR A 272 -8.63 -10.67 6.41
C THR A 272 -9.76 -9.67 6.48
N LYS A 273 -10.74 -9.92 7.35
CA LYS A 273 -11.74 -8.93 7.77
C LYS A 273 -11.14 -7.93 8.75
#